data_AF-A0A846Y7P3-F1
#
_entry.id   AF-A0A846Y7P3-F1
#
_cell.length_a   1.000
_cell.length_b   1.000
_cell.length_c   1.000
_cell.angle_alpha   90.00
_cell.angle_beta   90.00
_cell.angle_gamma   90.00
#
_symmetry.space_group_name_H-M   'P 1'
#
loop_
_entity.id
_entity.type
_entity.pdbx_description
1 polymer ?
#
loop_
_entity_poly.entity_id
_entity_poly.type
_entity_poly.pdbx_seq_one_letter_code
_entity_poly.pdbx_strand_id
1 'polypeptide(L)' 'MSNTATIEVQEYQTIQGDTAYCVTNGTINVLITPPGIGNTRWEVWKSDSIATIARTATAEQGIARARTWLAAH' A
#
# COMPACT_ATOMS: atom_id res chain seq x y z
N MET A 1 -21.04 11.88 14.44
CA MET A 1 -20.76 11.68 13.00
C MET A 1 -19.92 10.42 12.88
N SER A 2 -20.50 9.31 12.44
CA SER A 2 -19.74 8.08 12.16
C SER A 2 -19.03 8.29 10.83
N ASN A 3 -17.75 8.62 10.87
CA ASN A 3 -16.94 8.60 9.67
C ASN A 3 -16.69 7.13 9.34
N THR A 4 -17.59 6.52 8.56
CA THR A 4 -17.38 5.17 8.03
C THR A 4 -16.30 5.29 6.96
N ALA A 5 -15.06 5.38 7.40
CA ALA A 5 -13.92 5.45 6.52
C ALA A 5 -13.87 4.11 5.75
N THR A 6 -14.25 4.18 4.47
CA THR A 6 -14.29 3.01 3.59
C THR A 6 -12.86 2.81 3.09
N ILE A 7 -12.35 1.58 3.20
CA ILE A 7 -11.02 1.28 2.69
C ILE A 7 -11.09 1.24 1.16
N GLU A 8 -10.41 2.18 0.52
CA GLU A 8 -10.34 2.32 -0.93
C GLU A 8 -8.99 1.82 -1.45
N VAL A 9 -8.96 1.38 -2.71
CA VAL A 9 -7.73 0.95 -3.40
C VAL A 9 -7.68 1.65 -4.74
N GLN A 10 -6.58 2.35 -5.00
CA GLN A 10 -6.35 3.03 -6.26
C GLN A 10 -5.03 2.57 -6.88
N GLU A 11 -5.06 2.33 -8.19
CA GLU A 11 -3.89 1.98 -8.99
C GLU A 11 -3.19 3.25 -9.50
N TYR A 12 -1.86 3.20 -9.53
CA TYR A 12 -0.99 4.26 -10.03
C TYR A 12 0.13 3.67 -10.88
N GLN A 13 0.68 4.49 -11.77
CA GLN A 13 1.89 4.15 -12.50
C GLN A 13 3.09 4.90 -11.90
N THR A 14 4.17 4.17 -11.61
CA THR A 14 5.42 4.76 -11.14
C THR A 14 6.14 5.49 -12.27
N ILE A 15 7.13 6.31 -11.92
CA ILE A 15 7.99 7.00 -12.90
C ILE A 15 8.74 6.00 -13.80
N GLN A 16 8.99 4.79 -13.30
CA GLN A 16 9.68 3.72 -14.03
C GLN A 16 8.73 2.92 -14.94
N GLY A 17 7.43 3.22 -14.92
CA GLY A 17 6.41 2.57 -15.74
C GLY A 17 5.71 1.39 -15.07
N ASP A 18 6.15 0.98 -13.89
CA ASP A 18 5.55 -0.13 -13.15
C ASP A 18 4.24 0.28 -12.46
N THR A 19 3.34 -0.69 -12.26
CA THR A 19 2.10 -0.50 -11.52
C THR A 19 2.35 -0.52 -10.01
N ALA A 20 1.79 0.46 -9.29
CA ALA A 20 1.77 0.56 -7.84
C ALA A 20 0.33 0.79 -7.34
N TYR A 21 0.11 0.62 -6.05
CA TYR A 21 -1.21 0.78 -5.45
C TYR A 21 -1.16 1.68 -4.22
N CYS A 22 -2.20 2.48 -4.02
CA CYS A 22 -2.47 3.18 -2.76
C CYS A 22 -3.72 2.59 -2.14
N VAL A 23 -3.64 2.20 -0.88
CA VAL A 23 -4.78 1.79 -0.07
C VAL A 23 -5.02 2.86 0.97
N THR A 24 -6.23 3.39 1.01
CA THR A 24 -6.56 4.57 1.82
C THR A 24 -7.69 4.25 2.79
N ASN A 25 -7.56 4.69 4.04
CA ASN A 25 -8.65 4.71 5.01
C ASN A 25 -8.76 6.11 5.62
N GLY A 26 -9.68 6.93 5.12
CA GLY A 26 -9.80 8.33 5.51
C GLY A 26 -8.54 9.14 5.15
N THR A 27 -7.78 9.58 6.16
CA THR A 27 -6.57 10.39 5.97
C THR A 27 -5.27 9.57 5.91
N ILE A 28 -5.34 8.27 6.21
CA ILE A 28 -4.17 7.39 6.24
C ILE A 28 -4.03 6.68 4.90
N ASN A 29 -2.86 6.80 4.28
CA ASN A 29 -2.53 6.11 3.05
C ASN A 29 -1.41 5.08 3.29
N VAL A 30 -1.55 3.93 2.63
CA VAL A 30 -0.54 2.88 2.56
C VAL A 30 -0.22 2.62 1.10
N LEU A 31 1.06 2.72 0.75
CA LEU A 31 1.58 2.53 -0.60
C LEU A 31 2.10 1.10 -0.75
N ILE A 32 1.77 0.46 -1.86
CA ILE A 32 2.22 -0.87 -2.26
C ILE A 32 3.01 -0.67 -3.54
N THR A 33 4.33 -0.71 -3.42
CA THR A 33 5.25 -0.45 -4.52
C THR A 33 5.84 -1.75 -5.06
N PRO A 34 5.98 -1.86 -6.39
CA PRO A 34 6.57 -3.03 -7.01
C PRO A 34 8.04 -3.20 -6.59
N PRO A 35 8.60 -4.41 -6.71
CA PRO A 35 10.02 -4.64 -6.46
C PRO A 35 10.87 -3.78 -7.41
N GLY A 36 11.82 -3.02 -6.85
CA GLY A 36 12.83 -2.34 -7.66
C GLY A 36 13.86 -3.30 -8.27
N ILE A 37 14.76 -2.76 -9.08
CA ILE A 37 15.82 -3.55 -9.75
C ILE A 37 16.64 -4.33 -8.71
N GLY A 38 16.72 -5.65 -8.88
CA GLY A 38 17.45 -6.56 -7.99
C GLY A 38 16.69 -6.98 -6.73
N ASN A 39 15.43 -6.56 -6.57
CA ASN A 39 14.52 -7.02 -5.52
C ASN A 39 13.44 -7.93 -6.11
N THR A 40 12.92 -8.85 -5.29
CA THR A 40 11.85 -9.79 -5.68
C THR A 40 10.56 -9.58 -4.89
N ARG A 41 10.54 -8.62 -3.96
CA ARG A 41 9.40 -8.38 -3.08
C ARG A 41 8.80 -7.01 -3.28
N TRP A 42 7.47 -6.97 -3.25
CA TRP A 42 6.69 -5.75 -3.12
C TRP A 42 6.88 -5.17 -1.74
N GLU A 43 6.95 -3.85 -1.65
CA GLU A 43 7.14 -3.15 -0.39
C GLU A 43 5.86 -2.38 -0.03
N VAL A 44 5.45 -2.50 1.23
CA VAL A 44 4.26 -1.87 1.78
C VAL A 44 4.70 -0.80 2.76
N TRP A 45 4.31 0.45 2.52
CA TRP A 45 4.80 1.63 3.25
C TRP A 45 3.65 2.49 3.72
N LYS A 46 3.81 3.18 4.85
CA LYS A 46 2.87 4.22 5.26
C LYS A 46 3.26 5.53 4.59
N SER A 47 2.32 6.28 4.03
CA SER A 47 2.66 7.50 3.26
C SER A 47 3.34 8.59 4.08
N ASP A 48 3.10 8.64 5.39
CA ASP A 48 3.67 9.65 6.30
C ASP A 48 4.97 9.17 6.99
N SER A 49 5.52 8.03 6.57
CA SER A 49 6.71 7.43 7.14
C SER A 49 7.57 6.75 6.09
N ILE A 50 8.89 6.84 6.22
CA ILE A 50 9.83 6.11 5.35
C ILE A 50 9.97 4.62 5.73
N ALA A 51 9.14 4.11 6.64
CA ALA A 51 9.23 2.74 7.14
C ALA A 51 8.41 1.75 6.31
N THR A 52 9.04 0.67 5.86
CA THR A 52 8.35 -0.50 5.30
C THR A 52 7.64 -1.25 6.43
N ILE A 53 6.32 -1.40 6.33
CA ILE A 53 5.52 -2.16 7.31
C ILE A 53 5.42 -3.64 6.96
N ALA A 54 5.59 -4.00 5.68
CA ALA A 54 5.63 -5.39 5.22
C ALA A 54 6.32 -5.51 3.86
N ARG A 55 6.83 -6.72 3.57
CA ARG A 55 7.28 -7.12 2.23
C ARG A 55 6.51 -8.34 1.78
N THR A 56 5.94 -8.31 0.58
CA THR A 56 5.06 -9.38 0.04
C THR A 56 5.57 -9.90 -1.30
N ALA A 57 5.12 -11.08 -1.71
CA ALA A 57 5.52 -11.68 -2.98
C ALA A 57 4.74 -11.08 -4.17
N THR A 58 3.49 -10.66 -3.94
CA THR A 58 2.63 -10.07 -4.97
C THR A 58 1.96 -8.77 -4.49
N ALA A 59 1.40 -8.02 -5.44
CA ALA A 59 0.62 -6.82 -5.19
C ALA A 59 -0.64 -7.12 -4.35
N GLU A 60 -1.37 -8.20 -4.67
CA GLU A 60 -2.61 -8.58 -3.99
C GLU A 60 -2.36 -8.90 -2.52
N GLN A 61 -1.25 -9.59 -2.22
CA GLN A 61 -0.81 -9.81 -0.84
C GLN A 61 -0.48 -8.50 -0.13
N GLY A 62 0.16 -7.56 -0.84
CA GLY A 62 0.46 -6.22 -0.32
C GLY A 62 -0.81 -5.44 0.01
N ILE A 63 -1.78 -5.42 -0.90
CA ILE A 63 -3.08 -4.77 -0.72
C ILE A 63 -3.84 -5.41 0.45
N ALA A 64 -3.88 -6.73 0.55
CA ALA A 64 -4.52 -7.43 1.67
C ALA A 64 -3.87 -7.03 3.00
N ARG A 65 -2.53 -6.98 3.05
CA ARG A 65 -1.80 -6.58 4.26
C ARG A 65 -2.06 -5.12 4.64
N ALA A 66 -2.10 -4.23 3.65
CA ALA A 66 -2.43 -2.82 3.85
C ALA A 66 -3.86 -2.65 4.40
N ARG A 67 -4.84 -3.38 3.85
CA ARG A 67 -6.23 -3.38 4.35
C ARG A 67 -6.31 -3.85 5.79
N THR A 68 -5.64 -4.95 6.14
CA THR A 68 -5.61 -5.45 7.53
C THR A 68 -4.98 -4.43 8.48
N TRP A 69 -3.89 -3.79 8.06
CA TRP A 69 -3.21 -2.79 8.88
C TRP A 69 -4.09 -1.54 9.08
N LEU A 70 -4.72 -1.02 8.01
CA LEU A 70 -5.63 0.13 8.06
C LEU A 70 -6.94 -0.15 8.82
N ALA A 71 -7.37 -1.40 8.92
CA ALA A 71 -8.54 -1.76 9.73
C ALA A 71 -8.23 -1.80 11.24
N ALA A 72 -6.94 -1.85 11.61
CA ALA A 72 -6.47 -1.88 13.00
C ALA A 72 -6.06 -0.50 13.53
N HIS A 73 -6.10 0.55 12.70
CA HIS A 73 -5.67 1.92 13.01
C HIS A 73 -6.76 2.92 12.59
#